data_AF-A0A7D5K4F1-F1
#
_entry.id   AF-A0A7D5K4F1-F1
#
_cell.length_a   1.000
_cell.length_b   1.000
_cell.length_c   1.000
_cell.angle_alpha   90.00
_cell.angle_beta   90.00
_cell.angle_gamma   90.00
#
_symmetry.space_group_name_H-M   'P 1'
#
loop_
_entity.id
_entity.type
_entity.pdbx_description
1 polymer ?
#
loop_
_entity_poly.entity_id
_entity_poly.type
_entity_poly.pdbx_seq_one_letter_code
_entity_poly.pdbx_strand_id
1 'polypeptide(L)'
;MPALQAWAWGSTTGNARTRTYELETRNQQLERYREYTDDVLTAIHDVFYVLETDGTLHCWNDSLCEVTGYEDSEITSMPVLEFFDESDHDRVADAIEEGFETGNAQVEAELLTKDGASIPYEFVASTLVGPDGETVLAGIGREVTERKRRERELTRFETIVKTSPIGIMIADSDGELQFANDRAEEIYGLSKEQINNLRFDDSDWNQVSIDGEPLLDDEKPISQILESG
;
A
#
# COMPACT_ATOMS: atom_id res chain seq x y z
N MET A 1 -57.99 -59.91 39.18
CA MET A 1 -57.80 -59.88 37.71
C MET A 1 -58.94 -59.09 37.07
N PRO A 2 -58.74 -58.26 36.02
CA PRO A 2 -57.62 -57.38 35.72
C PRO A 2 -58.05 -55.92 35.39
N ALA A 3 -57.02 -55.07 35.21
CA ALA A 3 -56.94 -53.90 34.32
C ALA A 3 -57.77 -52.63 34.58
N LEU A 4 -57.09 -51.58 35.08
CA LEU A 4 -57.25 -50.22 34.54
C LEU A 4 -55.85 -49.61 34.34
N GLN A 5 -55.48 -49.46 33.06
CA GLN A 5 -54.28 -48.76 32.61
C GLN A 5 -54.47 -47.25 32.82
N ALA A 6 -53.53 -46.62 33.53
CA ALA A 6 -53.40 -45.18 33.59
C ALA A 6 -52.82 -44.65 32.26
N TRP A 7 -53.54 -43.77 31.60
CA TRP A 7 -53.06 -43.06 30.42
C TRP A 7 -52.13 -41.93 30.87
N ALA A 8 -50.86 -42.00 30.45
CA ALA A 8 -49.91 -40.91 30.60
C ALA A 8 -50.22 -39.83 29.54
N TRP A 9 -50.74 -38.68 29.98
CA TRP A 9 -50.68 -37.45 29.22
C TRP A 9 -49.52 -36.60 29.75
N GLY A 10 -48.53 -36.37 28.88
CA GLY A 10 -47.37 -35.50 29.08
C GLY A 10 -46.34 -35.90 28.02
N SER A 11 -45.84 -35.06 27.14
CA SER A 11 -45.73 -33.61 27.14
C SER A 11 -45.30 -33.17 25.73
N THR A 12 -46.16 -32.49 24.98
CA THR A 12 -45.76 -31.91 23.68
C THR A 12 -45.28 -30.45 23.82
N THR A 13 -45.52 -29.82 24.97
CA THR A 13 -45.26 -28.38 25.20
C THR A 13 -43.82 -28.06 25.61
N GLY A 14 -43.03 -29.06 26.03
CA GLY A 14 -41.63 -28.85 26.44
C GLY A 14 -40.68 -28.61 25.26
N ASN A 15 -40.98 -29.17 24.08
CA ASN A 15 -40.10 -29.11 22.91
C ASN A 15 -40.16 -27.76 22.17
N ALA A 16 -41.29 -27.06 22.24
CA ALA A 16 -41.48 -25.78 21.56
C ALA A 16 -40.71 -24.64 22.25
N ARG A 17 -40.71 -24.59 23.59
CA ARG A 17 -40.03 -23.54 24.37
C ARG A 17 -38.50 -23.64 24.32
N THR A 18 -37.95 -24.85 24.30
CA THR A 18 -36.50 -25.06 24.14
C THR A 18 -36.04 -24.63 22.74
N ARG A 19 -36.82 -24.97 21.70
CA ARG A 19 -36.51 -24.59 20.31
C ARG A 19 -36.58 -23.08 20.06
N THR A 20 -37.53 -22.38 20.68
CA THR A 20 -37.60 -20.91 20.59
C THR A 20 -36.41 -20.24 21.28
N TYR A 21 -36.00 -20.74 22.45
CA TYR A 21 -34.85 -20.20 23.18
C TYR A 21 -33.52 -20.42 22.44
N GLU A 22 -33.34 -21.60 21.83
CA GLU A 22 -32.17 -21.90 20.99
C GLU A 22 -32.11 -21.01 19.73
N LEU A 23 -33.26 -20.78 19.08
CA LEU A 23 -33.35 -19.90 17.91
C LEU A 23 -33.05 -18.44 18.26
N GLU A 24 -33.59 -17.93 19.37
CA GLU A 24 -33.31 -16.57 19.86
C GLU A 24 -31.83 -16.39 20.20
N THR A 25 -31.24 -17.38 20.91
CA THR A 25 -29.82 -17.35 21.26
C THR A 25 -28.94 -17.35 20.00
N ARG A 26 -29.28 -18.18 19.00
CA ARG A 26 -28.54 -18.23 17.73
C ARG A 26 -28.68 -16.94 16.93
N ASN A 27 -29.88 -16.36 16.87
CA ASN A 27 -30.10 -15.08 16.18
C ASN A 27 -29.31 -13.95 16.84
N GLN A 28 -29.32 -13.86 18.18
CA GLN A 28 -28.50 -12.88 18.90
C GLN A 28 -27.00 -13.09 18.66
N GLN A 29 -26.53 -14.33 18.58
CA GLN A 29 -25.14 -14.62 18.24
C GLN A 29 -24.79 -14.18 16.81
N LEU A 30 -25.68 -14.39 15.84
CA LEU A 30 -25.50 -13.97 14.45
C LEU A 30 -25.51 -12.45 14.32
N GLU A 31 -26.43 -11.76 14.99
CA GLU A 31 -26.49 -10.30 15.02
C GLU A 31 -25.20 -9.72 15.60
N ARG A 32 -24.75 -10.24 16.75
CA ARG A 32 -23.50 -9.78 17.37
C ARG A 32 -22.26 -10.04 16.51
N TYR A 33 -22.23 -11.15 15.79
CA TYR A 33 -21.11 -11.45 14.89
C TYR A 33 -21.11 -10.53 13.67
N ARG A 34 -22.30 -10.24 13.12
CA ARG A 34 -22.47 -9.29 12.02
C ARG A 34 -22.02 -7.88 12.42
N GLU A 35 -22.51 -7.37 13.55
CA GLU A 35 -22.09 -6.05 14.07
C GLU A 35 -20.58 -5.98 14.27
N TYR A 36 -19.97 -7.03 14.86
CA TYR A 36 -18.52 -7.07 15.05
C TYR A 36 -17.74 -7.03 13.73
N THR A 37 -18.19 -7.77 12.70
CA THR A 37 -17.55 -7.73 11.38
C THR A 37 -17.68 -6.35 10.73
N ASP A 38 -18.85 -5.75 10.82
CA ASP A 38 -19.13 -4.41 10.29
C ASP A 38 -18.24 -3.35 10.96
N ASP A 39 -18.13 -3.38 12.29
CA ASP A 39 -17.24 -2.52 13.06
C ASP A 39 -15.76 -2.68 12.65
N VAL A 40 -15.32 -3.92 12.42
CA VAL A 40 -13.94 -4.20 11.99
C VAL A 40 -13.68 -3.65 10.60
N LEU A 41 -14.61 -3.84 9.65
CA LEU A 41 -14.47 -3.33 8.28
C LEU A 41 -14.50 -1.80 8.24
N THR A 42 -15.32 -1.18 9.09
CA THR A 42 -15.41 0.28 9.26
C THR A 42 -14.15 0.86 9.90
N ALA A 43 -13.50 0.14 10.82
CA ALA A 43 -12.26 0.59 11.44
C ALA A 43 -11.05 0.57 10.48
N ILE A 44 -11.13 -0.18 9.38
CA ILE A 44 -10.09 -0.22 8.35
C ILE A 44 -10.21 1.04 7.49
N HIS A 45 -9.18 1.87 7.53
CA HIS A 45 -9.11 3.11 6.75
C HIS A 45 -8.75 2.84 5.28
N ASP A 46 -8.20 1.67 4.98
CA ASP A 46 -8.01 1.22 3.60
C ASP A 46 -9.39 0.91 2.98
N VAL A 47 -9.49 1.04 1.66
CA VAL A 47 -10.67 0.63 0.90
C VAL A 47 -10.83 -0.88 1.06
N PHE A 48 -12.03 -1.36 1.39
CA PHE A 48 -12.37 -2.78 1.37
C PHE A 48 -13.44 -3.03 0.32
N TYR A 49 -13.35 -4.15 -0.38
CA TYR A 49 -14.34 -4.52 -1.39
C TYR A 49 -14.44 -6.05 -1.58
N VAL A 50 -15.58 -6.48 -2.10
CA VAL A 50 -15.84 -7.83 -2.58
C VAL A 50 -16.43 -7.73 -3.99
N LEU A 51 -15.82 -8.44 -4.93
CA LEU A 51 -16.22 -8.50 -6.34
C LEU A 51 -16.78 -9.89 -6.68
N GLU A 52 -17.84 -9.91 -7.49
CA GLU A 52 -18.34 -11.12 -8.14
C GLU A 52 -17.52 -11.45 -9.40
N THR A 53 -17.72 -12.66 -9.94
CA THR A 53 -17.01 -13.13 -11.15
C THR A 53 -17.28 -12.31 -12.41
N ASP A 54 -18.36 -11.52 -12.43
CA ASP A 54 -18.70 -10.64 -13.55
C ASP A 54 -18.13 -9.21 -13.41
N GLY A 55 -17.38 -8.94 -12.35
CA GLY A 55 -16.79 -7.63 -12.07
C GLY A 55 -17.72 -6.66 -11.34
N THR A 56 -18.88 -7.11 -10.85
CA THR A 56 -19.79 -6.31 -10.03
C THR A 56 -19.32 -6.25 -8.58
N LEU A 57 -19.39 -5.07 -7.96
CA LEU A 57 -19.14 -4.91 -6.52
C LEU A 57 -20.32 -5.44 -5.70
N HIS A 58 -20.05 -6.43 -4.85
CA HIS A 58 -21.02 -7.04 -3.95
C HIS A 58 -21.08 -6.33 -2.59
N CYS A 59 -19.92 -5.90 -2.07
CA CYS A 59 -19.78 -5.30 -0.75
C CYS A 59 -18.56 -4.39 -0.71
N TRP A 60 -18.60 -3.31 0.07
CA TRP A 60 -17.51 -2.39 0.34
C TRP A 60 -17.67 -1.74 1.71
N ASN A 61 -16.62 -1.08 2.22
CA ASN A 61 -16.69 -0.27 3.44
C ASN A 61 -16.87 1.22 3.13
N ASP A 62 -17.15 2.02 4.16
CA ASP A 62 -17.33 3.47 4.07
C ASP A 62 -16.13 4.19 3.43
N SER A 63 -14.92 3.67 3.63
CA SER A 63 -13.69 4.22 3.04
C SER A 63 -13.74 4.29 1.51
N LEU A 64 -14.40 3.34 0.83
CA LEU A 64 -14.58 3.42 -0.63
C LEU A 64 -15.42 4.64 -1.03
N CYS A 65 -16.53 4.87 -0.32
CA CYS A 65 -17.43 6.00 -0.56
C CYS A 65 -16.75 7.33 -0.25
N GLU A 66 -16.03 7.41 0.88
CA GLU A 66 -15.29 8.60 1.29
C GLU A 66 -14.21 9.01 0.29
N VAL A 67 -13.44 8.05 -0.23
CA VAL A 67 -12.35 8.31 -1.17
C VAL A 67 -12.88 8.64 -2.56
N THR A 68 -13.86 7.89 -3.05
CA THR A 68 -14.34 8.04 -4.43
C THR A 68 -15.40 9.13 -4.59
N GLY A 69 -16.11 9.47 -3.52
CA GLY A 69 -17.21 10.45 -3.53
C GLY A 69 -18.52 9.91 -4.12
N TYR A 70 -18.60 8.62 -4.43
CA TYR A 70 -19.84 7.96 -4.85
C TYR A 70 -20.64 7.50 -3.64
N GLU A 71 -21.96 7.54 -3.76
CA GLU A 71 -22.84 6.95 -2.74
C GLU A 71 -23.07 5.47 -3.00
N ASP A 72 -23.42 4.71 -1.96
CA ASP A 72 -23.64 3.26 -2.07
C ASP A 72 -24.58 2.86 -3.21
N SER A 73 -25.65 3.64 -3.43
CA SER A 73 -26.63 3.40 -4.49
C SER A 73 -26.06 3.56 -5.90
N GLU A 74 -25.06 4.43 -6.06
CA GLU A 74 -24.33 4.61 -7.31
C GLU A 74 -23.35 3.44 -7.50
N ILE A 75 -22.54 3.14 -6.48
CA ILE A 75 -21.55 2.05 -6.49
C ILE A 75 -22.19 0.70 -6.83
N THR A 76 -23.37 0.41 -6.27
CA THR A 76 -24.12 -0.84 -6.51
C THR A 76 -24.37 -1.10 -8.00
N SER A 77 -24.57 -0.04 -8.80
CA SER A 77 -24.91 -0.16 -10.22
C SER A 77 -23.72 0.09 -11.14
N MET A 78 -22.55 0.41 -10.59
CA MET A 78 -21.36 0.76 -11.34
C MET A 78 -20.46 -0.47 -11.52
N PRO A 79 -20.05 -0.81 -12.75
CA PRO A 79 -19.03 -1.82 -12.96
C PRO A 79 -17.70 -1.36 -12.38
N VAL A 80 -16.90 -2.28 -11.84
CA VAL A 80 -15.64 -1.96 -11.15
C VAL A 80 -14.65 -1.15 -12.01
N LEU A 81 -14.67 -1.35 -13.34
CA LEU A 81 -13.80 -0.64 -14.26
C LEU A 81 -14.11 0.86 -14.38
N GLU A 82 -15.31 1.33 -14.02
CA GLU A 82 -15.64 2.76 -14.02
C GLU A 82 -14.91 3.55 -12.92
N PHE A 83 -14.35 2.86 -11.92
CA PHE A 83 -13.48 3.48 -10.91
C PHE A 83 -12.05 3.71 -11.40
N PHE A 84 -11.73 3.39 -12.65
CA PHE A 84 -10.39 3.48 -13.20
C PHE A 84 -10.40 4.22 -14.55
N ASP A 85 -9.28 4.88 -14.85
CA ASP A 85 -9.04 5.46 -16.18
C ASP A 85 -8.93 4.36 -17.24
N GLU A 86 -9.31 4.67 -18.50
CA GLU A 86 -9.24 3.73 -19.62
C GLU A 86 -7.85 3.10 -19.78
N SER A 87 -6.78 3.83 -19.45
CA SER A 87 -5.40 3.32 -19.51
C SER A 87 -5.10 2.19 -18.52
N ASP A 88 -5.89 2.05 -17.46
CA ASP A 88 -5.75 1.01 -16.44
C ASP A 88 -6.76 -0.14 -16.59
N HIS A 89 -7.75 -0.03 -17.48
CA HIS A 89 -8.83 -1.02 -17.63
C HIS A 89 -8.32 -2.42 -17.93
N ASP A 90 -7.45 -2.57 -18.94
CA ASP A 90 -6.91 -3.88 -19.34
C ASP A 90 -6.16 -4.52 -18.16
N ARG A 91 -5.34 -3.73 -17.46
CA ARG A 91 -4.51 -4.22 -16.36
C ARG A 91 -5.32 -4.62 -15.13
N VAL A 92 -6.39 -3.88 -14.83
CA VAL A 92 -7.31 -4.23 -13.73
C VAL A 92 -8.13 -5.46 -14.10
N ALA A 93 -8.62 -5.56 -15.34
CA ALA A 93 -9.36 -6.73 -15.82
C ALA A 93 -8.50 -7.99 -15.78
N ASP A 94 -7.26 -7.93 -16.28
CA ASP A 94 -6.30 -9.04 -16.24
C ASP A 94 -6.04 -9.49 -14.80
N ALA A 95 -5.88 -8.55 -13.86
CA ALA A 95 -5.65 -8.87 -12.45
C ALA A 95 -6.87 -9.53 -11.79
N ILE A 96 -8.09 -9.12 -12.16
CA ILE A 96 -9.33 -9.76 -11.68
C ILE A 96 -9.42 -11.20 -12.22
N GLU A 97 -9.17 -11.40 -13.52
CA GLU A 97 -9.16 -12.73 -14.13
C GLU A 97 -8.11 -13.63 -13.47
N GLU A 98 -6.87 -13.17 -13.35
CA GLU A 98 -5.79 -13.88 -12.65
C GLU A 98 -6.17 -14.21 -11.20
N GLY A 99 -6.86 -13.30 -10.51
CA GLY A 99 -7.39 -13.51 -9.17
C GLY A 99 -8.29 -14.74 -9.09
N PHE A 100 -9.28 -14.84 -9.97
CA PHE A 100 -10.19 -15.98 -10.01
C PHE A 100 -9.50 -17.29 -10.45
N GLU A 101 -8.48 -17.22 -11.31
CA GLU A 101 -7.75 -18.41 -11.77
C GLU A 101 -6.72 -18.94 -10.77
N THR A 102 -5.95 -18.05 -10.15
CA THR A 102 -4.79 -18.39 -9.29
C THR A 102 -5.10 -18.32 -7.80
N GLY A 103 -6.18 -17.65 -7.44
CA GLY A 103 -6.65 -17.45 -6.06
C GLY A 103 -6.18 -16.15 -5.40
N ASN A 104 -5.34 -15.35 -6.05
CA ASN A 104 -4.88 -14.05 -5.56
C ASN A 104 -4.67 -13.06 -6.70
N ALA A 105 -4.89 -11.78 -6.42
CA ALA A 105 -4.69 -10.70 -7.38
C ALA A 105 -3.94 -9.54 -6.72
N GLN A 106 -3.07 -8.89 -7.48
CA GLN A 106 -2.40 -7.65 -7.05
C GLN A 106 -2.24 -6.72 -8.25
N VAL A 107 -2.67 -5.46 -8.09
CA VAL A 107 -2.53 -4.43 -9.13
C VAL A 107 -2.41 -3.05 -8.49
N GLU A 108 -1.50 -2.23 -9.00
CA GLU A 108 -1.54 -0.79 -8.70
C GLU A 108 -2.35 -0.07 -9.76
N ALA A 109 -3.35 0.74 -9.45
CA ALA A 109 -4.08 1.49 -10.47
C ALA A 109 -4.44 2.89 -9.96
N GLU A 110 -4.73 3.79 -10.88
CA GLU A 110 -5.22 5.12 -10.58
C GLU A 110 -6.74 5.07 -10.32
N LEU A 111 -7.13 5.21 -9.05
CA LEU A 111 -8.53 5.25 -8.64
C LEU A 111 -9.12 6.62 -9.00
N LEU A 112 -10.16 6.62 -9.82
CA LEU A 112 -10.85 7.80 -10.31
C LEU A 112 -12.02 8.15 -9.38
N THR A 113 -12.02 9.38 -8.86
CA THR A 113 -13.11 9.90 -8.04
C THR A 113 -14.19 10.55 -8.90
N LYS A 114 -15.39 10.71 -8.33
CA LYS A 114 -16.54 11.39 -8.95
C LYS A 114 -16.23 12.81 -9.42
N ASP A 115 -15.35 13.50 -8.69
CA ASP A 115 -14.90 14.87 -9.01
C ASP A 115 -13.75 14.90 -10.04
N GLY A 116 -13.34 13.74 -10.56
CA GLY A 116 -12.32 13.58 -11.60
C GLY A 116 -10.87 13.58 -11.08
N ALA A 117 -10.66 13.40 -9.77
CA ALA A 117 -9.32 13.23 -9.23
C ALA A 117 -8.84 11.79 -9.48
N SER A 118 -7.54 11.65 -9.76
CA SER A 118 -6.86 10.36 -9.97
C SER A 118 -5.92 10.14 -8.80
N ILE A 119 -6.15 9.09 -8.02
CA ILE A 119 -5.38 8.79 -6.82
C ILE A 119 -4.71 7.41 -6.98
N PRO A 120 -3.39 7.29 -6.83
CA PRO A 120 -2.71 6.01 -7.00
C PRO A 120 -3.02 5.08 -5.83
N TYR A 121 -3.59 3.92 -6.14
CA TYR A 121 -3.90 2.86 -5.20
C TYR A 121 -3.18 1.56 -5.55
N GLU A 122 -2.89 0.76 -4.54
CA GLU A 122 -2.48 -0.64 -4.65
C GLU A 122 -3.61 -1.52 -4.13
N PHE A 123 -4.10 -2.41 -4.99
CA PHE A 123 -5.17 -3.35 -4.71
C PHE A 123 -4.59 -4.75 -4.55
N VAL A 124 -4.98 -5.42 -3.47
CA VAL A 124 -4.62 -6.81 -3.20
C VAL A 124 -5.89 -7.57 -2.84
N ALA A 125 -6.18 -8.66 -3.55
CA ALA A 125 -7.36 -9.47 -3.35
C ALA A 125 -7.05 -10.97 -3.26
N SER A 126 -7.94 -11.70 -2.61
CA SER A 126 -7.90 -13.16 -2.52
C SER A 126 -9.26 -13.75 -2.89
N THR A 127 -9.24 -14.87 -3.59
CA THR A 127 -10.45 -15.57 -3.99
C THR A 127 -11.01 -16.35 -2.82
N LEU A 128 -12.29 -16.14 -2.53
CA LEU A 128 -13.04 -16.78 -1.46
C LEU A 128 -14.26 -17.51 -2.05
N VAL A 129 -14.73 -18.51 -1.31
CA VAL A 129 -16.03 -19.14 -1.58
C VAL A 129 -17.01 -18.60 -0.54
N GLY A 130 -18.04 -17.93 -1.01
CA GLY A 130 -19.08 -17.34 -0.19
C GLY A 130 -20.03 -18.39 0.40
N PRO A 131 -20.96 -17.97 1.28
CA PRO A 131 -21.84 -18.87 2.03
C PRO A 131 -22.77 -19.70 1.14
N ASP A 132 -23.15 -19.19 -0.03
CA ASP A 132 -24.07 -19.85 -0.97
C ASP A 132 -23.32 -20.65 -2.05
N GLY A 133 -21.99 -20.75 -1.95
CA GLY A 133 -21.11 -21.48 -2.86
C GLY A 133 -20.61 -20.67 -4.06
N GLU A 134 -20.93 -19.39 -4.11
CA GLU A 134 -20.43 -18.41 -5.07
C GLU A 134 -18.94 -18.14 -4.87
N THR A 135 -18.21 -17.92 -5.95
CA THR A 135 -16.79 -17.54 -5.89
C THR A 135 -16.69 -16.03 -6.02
N VAL A 136 -15.98 -15.40 -5.09
CA VAL A 136 -15.81 -13.93 -5.02
C VAL A 136 -14.35 -13.56 -4.84
N LEU A 137 -13.97 -12.35 -5.22
CA LEU A 137 -12.67 -11.75 -4.90
C LEU A 137 -12.87 -10.74 -3.79
N ALA A 138 -12.29 -10.98 -2.62
CA ALA A 138 -12.29 -10.02 -1.52
C ALA A 138 -10.91 -9.37 -1.40
N GLY A 139 -10.86 -8.04 -1.35
CA GLY A 139 -9.61 -7.31 -1.37
C GLY A 139 -9.64 -6.01 -0.60
N ILE A 140 -8.44 -5.43 -0.49
CA ILE A 140 -8.24 -4.09 0.03
C ILE A 140 -7.51 -3.22 -1.00
N GLY A 141 -7.85 -1.94 -1.02
CA GLY A 141 -7.15 -0.89 -1.75
C GLY A 141 -6.45 0.05 -0.78
N ARG A 142 -5.14 0.20 -0.93
CA ARG A 142 -4.33 1.14 -0.14
C ARG A 142 -3.80 2.27 -1.01
N GLU A 143 -3.96 3.50 -0.55
CA GLU A 143 -3.36 4.66 -1.21
C GLU A 143 -1.83 4.58 -1.16
N VAL A 144 -1.16 4.82 -2.29
CA VAL A 144 0.30 4.77 -2.40
C VAL A 144 0.93 6.10 -2.86
N THR A 145 0.18 7.21 -2.75
CA THR A 145 0.61 8.56 -3.15
C THR A 145 1.94 8.95 -2.53
N GLU A 146 2.06 8.81 -1.21
CA GLU A 146 3.26 9.21 -0.47
C GLU A 146 4.45 8.28 -0.77
N ARG A 147 4.20 6.98 -0.97
CA ARG A 147 5.24 6.02 -1.42
C ARG A 147 5.79 6.45 -2.77
N LYS A 148 4.91 6.63 -3.77
CA LYS A 148 5.29 7.06 -5.12
C LYS A 148 5.98 8.42 -5.13
N ARG A 149 5.55 9.35 -4.27
CA ARG A 149 6.21 10.65 -4.13
C ARG A 149 7.67 10.51 -3.70
N ARG A 150 7.94 9.74 -2.63
CA ARG A 150 9.31 9.51 -2.14
C ARG A 150 10.17 8.80 -3.17
N GLU A 151 9.63 7.79 -3.85
CA GLU A 151 10.35 7.07 -4.92
C GLU A 151 10.72 8.00 -6.09
N ARG A 152 9.81 8.89 -6.50
CA ARG A 152 10.09 9.91 -7.53
C ARG A 152 11.13 10.92 -7.06
N GLU A 153 11.06 11.38 -5.81
CA GLU A 153 12.04 12.30 -5.23
C GLU A 153 13.44 11.66 -5.16
N LEU A 154 13.53 10.40 -4.73
CA LEU A 154 14.78 9.62 -4.74
C LEU A 154 15.33 9.44 -6.15
N THR A 155 14.49 9.00 -7.09
CA THR A 155 14.89 8.81 -8.50
C THR A 155 15.38 10.12 -9.13
N ARG A 156 14.72 11.24 -8.82
CA ARG A 156 15.12 12.56 -9.28
C ARG A 156 16.46 12.97 -8.68
N PHE A 157 16.66 12.76 -7.38
CA PHE A 157 17.93 13.05 -6.72
C PHE A 157 19.07 12.22 -7.32
N GLU A 158 18.87 10.90 -7.48
CA GLU A 158 19.86 10.02 -8.12
C GLU A 158 20.20 10.49 -9.54
N THR A 159 19.18 10.87 -10.32
CA THR A 159 19.39 11.36 -11.68
C THR A 159 20.23 12.63 -11.67
N ILE A 160 19.87 13.61 -10.83
CA ILE A 160 20.62 14.87 -10.70
C ILE A 160 22.08 14.59 -10.32
N VAL A 161 22.33 13.73 -9.34
CA VAL A 161 23.68 13.42 -8.87
C VAL A 161 24.50 12.69 -9.93
N LYS A 162 23.91 11.70 -10.63
CA LYS A 162 24.58 10.93 -11.68
C LYS A 162 24.89 11.77 -12.93
N THR A 163 23.95 12.62 -13.37
CA THR A 163 24.13 13.43 -14.59
C THR A 163 24.76 14.80 -14.32
N SER A 164 25.19 15.06 -13.09
CA SER A 164 25.78 16.34 -12.72
C SER A 164 27.11 16.57 -13.46
N PRO A 165 27.34 17.75 -14.06
CA PRO A 165 28.62 18.07 -14.69
C PRO A 165 29.74 18.37 -13.68
N ILE A 166 29.41 18.49 -12.39
CA ILE A 166 30.34 18.68 -11.29
C ILE A 166 30.53 17.38 -10.50
N GLY A 167 31.76 17.18 -9.99
CA GLY A 167 32.04 16.13 -9.01
C GLY A 167 31.33 16.44 -7.70
N ILE A 168 30.55 15.49 -7.19
CA ILE A 168 29.83 15.58 -5.93
C ILE A 168 30.40 14.51 -5.01
N MET A 169 30.87 14.93 -3.85
CA MET A 169 31.35 14.05 -2.79
C MET A 169 30.66 14.41 -1.47
N ILE A 170 30.38 13.41 -0.63
CA ILE A 170 29.79 13.60 0.70
C ILE A 170 30.75 13.03 1.73
N ALA A 171 31.12 13.85 2.70
CA ALA A 171 31.88 13.45 3.87
C ALA A 171 30.96 13.41 5.11
N ASP A 172 31.29 12.57 6.09
CA ASP A 172 30.68 12.65 7.41
C ASP A 172 31.34 13.67 8.33
N SER A 173 30.89 13.71 9.59
CA SER A 173 31.41 14.62 10.61
C SER A 173 32.88 14.43 10.96
N ASP A 174 33.44 13.24 10.72
CA ASP A 174 34.86 12.93 10.97
C ASP A 174 35.73 13.18 9.73
N GLY A 175 35.07 13.52 8.61
CA GLY A 175 35.71 13.85 7.35
C GLY A 175 35.98 12.66 6.44
N GLU A 176 35.41 11.50 6.75
CA GLU A 176 35.51 10.32 5.90
C GLU A 176 34.53 10.45 4.72
N LEU A 177 35.01 10.19 3.50
CA LEU A 177 34.18 10.26 2.30
C LEU A 177 33.27 9.03 2.19
N GLN A 178 31.96 9.24 2.27
CA GLN A 178 30.96 8.18 2.18
C GLN A 178 30.37 8.02 0.78
N PHE A 179 30.52 9.05 -0.07
CA PHE A 179 29.94 9.07 -1.40
C PHE A 179 30.77 9.90 -2.36
N ALA A 180 30.87 9.41 -3.60
CA ALA A 180 31.34 10.17 -4.76
C ALA A 180 30.47 9.80 -5.98
N ASN A 181 30.05 10.79 -6.76
CA ASN A 181 29.35 10.54 -8.02
C ASN A 181 30.34 10.17 -9.15
N ASP A 182 29.81 9.63 -10.25
CA ASP A 182 30.62 9.20 -11.41
C ASP A 182 31.48 10.34 -11.96
N ARG A 183 30.97 11.57 -11.91
CA ARG A 183 31.70 12.75 -12.36
C ARG A 183 32.94 13.05 -11.51
N ALA A 184 32.91 12.79 -10.20
CA ALA A 184 34.08 12.92 -9.33
C ALA A 184 35.15 11.88 -9.71
N GLU A 185 34.76 10.63 -9.98
CA GLU A 185 35.70 9.60 -10.45
C GLU A 185 36.39 10.03 -11.74
N GLU A 186 35.65 10.60 -12.70
CA GLU A 186 36.21 11.09 -13.96
C GLU A 186 37.18 12.27 -13.77
N ILE A 187 36.84 13.21 -12.89
CA ILE A 187 37.66 14.42 -12.64
C ILE A 187 38.98 14.03 -11.97
N TYR A 188 38.92 13.15 -10.96
CA TYR A 188 40.09 12.76 -10.18
C TYR A 188 40.85 11.57 -10.79
N GLY A 189 40.25 10.82 -11.71
CA GLY A 189 40.83 9.62 -12.29
C GLY A 189 40.97 8.48 -11.27
N LEU A 190 40.20 8.51 -10.19
CA LEU A 190 40.19 7.55 -9.10
C LEU A 190 38.84 6.85 -9.06
N SER A 191 38.81 5.56 -8.70
CA SER A 191 37.53 4.89 -8.44
C SER A 191 36.88 5.38 -7.15
N LYS A 192 35.57 5.20 -6.99
CA LYS A 192 34.81 5.47 -5.77
C LYS A 192 35.41 4.78 -4.55
N GLU A 193 35.90 3.56 -4.71
CA GLU A 193 36.54 2.84 -3.62
C GLU A 193 37.84 3.52 -3.19
N GLN A 194 38.63 4.02 -4.15
CA GLN A 194 39.84 4.78 -3.83
C GLN A 194 39.49 6.13 -3.19
N ILE A 195 38.50 6.83 -3.74
CA ILE A 195 38.00 8.11 -3.21
C ILE A 195 37.47 7.96 -1.78
N ASN A 196 36.67 6.93 -1.50
CA ASN A 196 36.07 6.70 -0.18
C ASN A 196 37.11 6.31 0.89
N ASN A 197 38.29 5.82 0.48
CA ASN A 197 39.39 5.54 1.40
C ASN A 197 40.25 6.77 1.73
N LEU A 198 39.99 7.90 1.08
CA LEU A 198 40.65 9.18 1.36
C LEU A 198 39.78 10.01 2.30
N ARG A 199 40.42 10.81 3.15
CA ARG A 199 39.74 11.87 3.89
C ARG A 199 39.61 13.11 3.01
N PHE A 200 38.61 13.94 3.24
CA PHE A 200 38.44 15.15 2.41
C PHE A 200 39.63 16.12 2.47
N ASP A 201 40.39 16.11 3.57
CA ASP A 201 41.54 16.97 3.83
C ASP A 201 42.88 16.37 3.37
N ASP A 202 42.86 15.16 2.78
CA ASP A 202 44.06 14.45 2.38
C ASP A 202 44.93 15.26 1.41
N SER A 203 46.24 15.21 1.62
CA SER A 203 47.22 15.84 0.74
C SER A 203 47.19 15.28 -0.69
N ASP A 204 46.70 14.05 -0.86
CA ASP A 204 46.61 13.39 -2.16
C ASP A 204 45.62 14.06 -3.13
N TRP A 205 44.74 14.93 -2.62
CA TRP A 205 43.79 15.69 -3.44
C TRP A 205 44.44 16.78 -4.30
N ASN A 206 45.66 17.23 -3.99
CA ASN A 206 46.40 18.27 -4.72
C ASN A 206 45.51 19.45 -5.18
N GLN A 207 44.71 19.99 -4.26
CA GLN A 207 43.74 21.05 -4.58
C GLN A 207 44.47 22.34 -4.99
N VAL A 208 44.05 22.93 -6.10
CA VAL A 208 44.58 24.19 -6.64
C VAL A 208 43.47 25.21 -6.80
N SER A 209 43.82 26.49 -6.76
CA SER A 209 42.94 27.61 -7.05
C SER A 209 42.57 27.64 -8.53
N ILE A 210 41.63 28.52 -8.91
CA ILE A 210 41.27 28.73 -10.32
C ILE A 210 42.45 29.22 -11.18
N ASP A 211 43.46 29.82 -10.55
CA ASP A 211 44.68 30.30 -11.18
C ASP A 211 45.77 29.20 -11.25
N GLY A 212 45.51 28.01 -10.70
CA GLY A 212 46.42 26.86 -10.73
C GLY A 212 47.43 26.81 -9.58
N GLU A 213 47.33 27.70 -8.60
CA GLU A 213 48.21 27.72 -7.42
C GLU A 213 47.69 26.76 -6.34
N PRO A 214 48.54 25.99 -5.64
CA PRO A 214 48.11 25.11 -4.55
C PRO A 214 47.35 25.87 -3.45
N LEU A 215 46.20 25.34 -3.03
CA LEU A 215 45.44 25.90 -1.91
C LEU A 215 46.10 25.55 -0.57
N LEU A 216 46.22 26.52 0.32
CA LEU A 216 46.62 26.28 1.71
C LEU A 216 45.50 25.55 2.47
N ASP A 217 45.85 24.81 3.53
CA ASP A 217 44.89 23.98 4.28
C ASP A 217 43.73 24.79 4.88
N ASP A 218 43.95 26.04 5.27
CA ASP A 218 42.95 26.98 5.78
C ASP A 218 42.09 27.65 4.68
N GLU A 219 42.55 27.61 3.43
CA GLU A 219 41.83 28.13 2.26
C GLU A 219 40.99 27.05 1.56
N LYS A 220 41.13 25.78 1.96
CA LYS A 220 40.31 24.67 1.44
C LYS A 220 38.83 24.90 1.80
N PRO A 221 37.89 24.68 0.85
CA PRO A 221 36.46 24.93 1.07
C PRO A 221 35.87 24.25 2.32
N ILE A 222 36.35 23.05 2.66
CA ILE A 222 35.80 22.28 3.78
C ILE A 222 36.32 22.78 5.14
N SER A 223 37.55 23.29 5.20
CA SER A 223 38.08 23.94 6.41
C SER A 223 37.20 25.13 6.82
N GLN A 224 36.72 25.90 5.84
CA GLN A 224 35.78 27.00 6.08
C GLN A 224 34.38 26.53 6.51
N ILE A 225 33.90 25.42 5.95
CA ILE A 225 32.58 24.85 6.31
C ILE A 225 32.59 24.35 7.76
N LEU A 226 33.62 23.60 8.18
CA LEU A 226 33.77 23.08 9.54
C LEU A 226 33.93 24.19 10.60
N GLU A 227 34.56 25.31 10.25
CA GLU A 227 34.65 26.48 11.12
C GLU A 227 33.33 27.26 11.25
N SER A 228 32.47 27.20 10.22
CA SER A 228 31.23 27.99 10.15
C SER A 228 29.98 27.31 10.72
N GLY A 229 29.96 25.97 10.83
CA GLY A 229 28.86 25.19 11.41
C GLY A 229 27.72 24.87 10.44
#